data_AF-A0A9D8NZB4-F1
#
_entry.id   AF-A0A9D8NZB4-F1
#
_cell.length_a   1.000
_cell.length_b   1.000
_cell.length_c   1.000
_cell.angle_alpha   90.00
_cell.angle_beta   90.00
_cell.angle_gamma   90.00
#
_symmetry.space_group_name_H-M   'P 1'
#
loop_
_entity.id
_entity.type
_entity.pdbx_description
1 polymer ?
#
loop_
_entity_poly.entity_id
_entity_poly.type
_entity_poly.pdbx_seq_one_letter_code
_entity_poly.pdbx_strand_id
1 'polypeptide(L)'
;MSRIKHFLYNYRNAILAWIIMALLIVIGVSLGVDETLIGIAVVLVGLLGQAFAALLAWIGLVPLIGPFIAKVLALPFFWILNGIGYLASIVAIRQGFTRDVLNYRILTIVLLVGVTIGYILGKLI
;
A
#
# COMPACT_ATOMS: atom_id res chain seq x y z
N MET A 1 10.99 13.62 -28.81
CA MET A 1 10.51 14.16 -27.51
C MET A 1 11.54 13.82 -26.45
N SER A 2 12.01 14.76 -25.61
CA SER A 2 13.03 14.45 -24.59
C SER A 2 12.47 13.52 -23.51
N ARG A 3 13.30 12.66 -22.91
CA ARG A 3 12.89 11.68 -21.86
C ARG A 3 12.12 12.33 -20.71
N ILE A 4 12.44 13.58 -20.39
CA ILE A 4 11.80 14.40 -19.34
C ILE A 4 10.34 14.72 -19.68
N LYS A 5 10.04 15.07 -20.95
CA LYS A 5 8.66 15.37 -21.37
C LYS A 5 7.75 14.15 -21.29
N HIS A 6 8.28 12.97 -21.59
CA HIS A 6 7.55 11.71 -21.47
C HIS A 6 7.22 11.38 -20.01
N PHE A 7 8.18 11.55 -19.10
CA PHE A 7 7.97 11.34 -17.67
C PHE A 7 6.89 12.28 -17.10
N LEU A 8 6.97 13.58 -17.40
CA LEU A 8 5.99 14.58 -16.95
C LEU A 8 4.58 14.29 -17.47
N TYR A 9 4.45 13.81 -18.70
CA TYR A 9 3.15 13.43 -19.26
C TYR A 9 2.57 12.20 -18.55
N ASN A 10 3.40 11.17 -18.33
CA ASN A 10 2.97 9.92 -17.71
C ASN A 10 2.57 10.08 -16.24
N TYR A 11 3.24 10.95 -15.49
CA TYR A 11 2.97 11.21 -14.07
C TYR A 11 2.14 12.48 -13.82
N ARG A 12 1.49 13.06 -14.84
CA ARG A 12 0.78 14.35 -14.73
C ARG A 12 -0.25 14.35 -13.59
N ASN A 13 -1.07 13.31 -13.50
CA ASN A 13 -2.12 13.21 -12.48
C ASN A 13 -1.52 13.12 -11.07
N ALA A 14 -0.45 12.36 -10.90
CA ALA A 14 0.25 12.24 -9.63
C ALA A 14 0.93 13.56 -9.22
N ILE A 15 1.59 14.25 -10.16
CA ILE A 15 2.22 15.55 -9.90
C ILE A 15 1.16 16.59 -9.48
N LEU A 16 0.02 16.64 -10.19
CA LEU A 16 -1.08 17.52 -9.81
C LEU A 16 -1.64 17.18 -8.43
N ALA A 17 -1.79 15.90 -8.11
CA ALA A 17 -2.24 15.45 -6.79
C ALA A 17 -1.29 15.88 -5.68
N TRP A 18 0.03 15.78 -5.88
CA TRP A 18 1.04 16.28 -4.94
C TRP A 18 0.92 17.79 -4.71
N ILE A 19 0.69 18.57 -5.76
CA ILE A 19 0.48 20.02 -5.64
C ILE A 19 -0.79 20.33 -4.84
N ILE A 20 -1.90 19.65 -5.13
CA ILE A 20 -3.18 19.85 -4.43
C ILE A 20 -3.05 19.44 -2.95
N MET A 21 -2.40 18.32 -2.65
CA MET A 21 -2.16 17.91 -1.26
C MET A 21 -1.33 18.94 -0.50
N ALA A 22 -0.24 19.46 -1.09
CA ALA A 22 0.57 20.50 -0.46
C ALA A 22 -0.26 21.77 -0.21
N LEU A 23 -1.11 22.16 -1.17
CA LEU A 23 -2.00 23.30 -1.02
C LEU A 23 -3.01 23.09 0.12
N LEU A 24 -3.63 21.90 0.21
CA LEU A 24 -4.58 21.56 1.27
C LEU A 24 -3.93 21.62 2.66
N ILE A 25 -2.69 21.16 2.78
CA ILE A 25 -1.95 21.23 4.05
C ILE A 25 -1.66 22.69 4.42
N VAL A 26 -1.10 23.48 3.50
CA VAL A 26 -0.72 24.87 3.78
C VAL A 26 -1.94 25.72 4.12
N ILE A 27 -3.01 25.61 3.33
CA ILE A 27 -4.25 26.37 3.56
C ILE A 27 -4.98 25.86 4.81
N GLY A 28 -5.06 24.54 5.01
CA GLY A 28 -5.74 23.97 6.16
C GLY A 28 -5.09 24.40 7.47
N VAL A 29 -3.76 24.35 7.54
CA VAL A 29 -3.00 24.77 8.72
C VAL A 29 -3.10 26.28 8.93
N SER A 30 -3.00 27.10 7.87
CA SER A 30 -3.08 28.56 8.02
C SER A 30 -4.47 29.06 8.46
N LEU A 31 -5.53 28.31 8.12
CA LEU A 31 -6.90 28.60 8.55
C LEU A 31 -7.25 27.98 9.91
N GLY A 32 -6.33 27.24 10.55
CA GLY A 32 -6.58 26.59 11.84
C GLY A 32 -7.61 25.45 11.75
N VAL A 33 -7.71 24.78 10.61
CA VAL A 33 -8.59 23.61 10.43
C VAL A 33 -8.05 22.44 11.25
N ASP A 34 -8.96 21.61 11.78
CA ASP A 34 -8.61 20.39 12.50
C ASP A 34 -7.66 19.50 11.69
N GLU A 35 -6.57 19.08 12.32
CA GLU A 35 -5.48 18.31 11.71
C GLU A 35 -5.97 16.95 11.17
N THR A 36 -6.95 16.35 11.84
CA THR A 36 -7.57 15.09 11.41
C THR A 36 -8.32 15.28 10.11
N LEU A 37 -9.08 16.38 9.98
CA LEU A 37 -9.83 16.69 8.77
C LEU A 37 -8.90 16.98 7.58
N ILE A 38 -7.82 17.72 7.81
CA ILE A 38 -6.78 17.96 6.79
C ILE A 38 -6.17 16.62 6.37
N GLY A 39 -5.81 15.76 7.33
CA GLY A 39 -5.24 14.45 7.06
C GLY A 39 -6.14 13.58 6.18
N ILE A 40 -7.44 13.51 6.50
CA ILE A 40 -8.42 12.75 5.70
C ILE A 40 -8.50 13.29 4.27
N ALA A 41 -8.60 14.62 4.11
CA ALA A 41 -8.67 15.25 2.78
C ALA A 41 -7.41 14.98 1.94
N VAL A 42 -6.23 15.08 2.56
CA VAL A 42 -4.94 14.81 1.91
C VAL A 42 -4.85 13.35 1.48
N VAL A 43 -5.23 12.41 2.35
CA VAL A 43 -5.21 10.97 2.01
C VAL A 43 -6.16 10.67 0.85
N LEU A 44 -7.37 11.24 0.85
CA LEU A 44 -8.33 11.05 -0.24
C LEU A 44 -7.78 11.57 -1.57
N VAL A 45 -7.24 12.78 -1.61
CA VAL A 45 -6.63 13.36 -2.82
C VAL A 45 -5.44 12.52 -3.27
N GLY A 46 -4.59 12.08 -2.34
CA GLY A 46 -3.41 11.27 -2.64
C GLY A 46 -3.75 9.90 -3.22
N LEU A 47 -4.83 9.27 -2.75
CA LEU A 47 -5.33 8.00 -3.29
C LEU A 47 -5.95 8.18 -4.69
N LEU A 48 -6.86 9.13 -4.85
CA LEU A 48 -7.54 9.38 -6.13
C LEU A 48 -6.57 9.85 -7.22
N GLY A 49 -5.57 10.65 -6.84
CA GLY A 49 -4.57 11.20 -7.74
C GLY A 49 -3.38 10.27 -8.01
N GLN A 50 -3.36 9.06 -7.45
CA GLN A 50 -2.24 8.11 -7.56
C GLN A 50 -0.90 8.65 -7.02
N ALA A 51 -0.93 9.64 -6.12
CA ALA A 51 0.25 10.30 -5.60
C ALA A 51 1.15 9.35 -4.81
N PHE A 52 0.56 8.45 -4.01
CA PHE A 52 1.28 7.44 -3.24
C PHE A 52 1.93 6.37 -4.12
N ALA A 53 1.27 5.95 -5.21
CA ALA A 53 1.84 4.99 -6.15
C ALA A 53 3.03 5.59 -6.90
N ALA A 54 2.91 6.86 -7.33
CA ALA A 54 4.02 7.59 -7.93
C ALA A 54 5.19 7.76 -6.95
N LEU A 55 4.92 8.04 -5.68
CA LEU A 55 5.96 8.13 -4.66
C LEU A 55 6.75 6.82 -4.53
N LEU A 56 6.07 5.66 -4.46
CA LEU A 56 6.73 4.36 -4.42
C LEU A 56 7.56 4.11 -5.69
N ALA A 57 7.05 4.49 -6.85
CA ALA A 57 7.78 4.37 -8.11
C ALA A 57 9.03 5.26 -8.12
N TRP A 58 8.94 6.49 -7.61
CA TRP A 58 10.07 7.42 -7.53
C TRP A 58 11.10 6.98 -6.50
N ILE A 59 10.66 6.45 -5.35
CA ILE A 59 11.54 5.82 -4.36
C ILE A 59 12.29 4.63 -5.01
N GLY A 60 11.60 3.83 -5.82
CA GLY A 60 12.18 2.71 -6.56
C GLY A 60 13.25 3.09 -7.60
N LEU A 61 13.35 4.37 -7.98
CA LEU A 61 14.46 4.85 -8.83
C LEU A 61 15.80 4.85 -8.09
N VAL A 62 15.80 4.80 -6.76
CA VAL A 62 17.01 4.68 -5.94
C VAL A 62 17.28 3.19 -5.69
N PRO A 63 18.24 2.57 -6.40
CA PRO A 63 18.34 1.11 -6.49
C PRO A 63 18.66 0.41 -5.16
N LEU A 64 19.41 1.07 -4.27
CA LEU A 64 19.80 0.47 -2.99
C LEU A 64 18.80 0.82 -1.88
N ILE A 65 18.62 2.12 -1.60
CA ILE A 65 17.84 2.60 -0.46
C ILE A 65 16.33 2.52 -0.74
N GLY A 66 15.93 2.70 -2.00
CA GLY A 66 14.53 2.74 -2.42
C GLY A 66 13.73 1.50 -1.99
N PRO A 67 14.18 0.28 -2.33
CA PRO A 67 13.52 -0.96 -1.90
C PRO A 67 13.39 -1.11 -0.38
N PHE A 68 14.35 -0.63 0.41
CA PHE A 68 14.26 -0.68 1.87
C PHE A 68 13.21 0.28 2.41
N ILE A 69 13.21 1.53 1.92
CA ILE A 69 12.20 2.53 2.32
C ILE A 69 10.80 2.04 1.94
N ALA A 70 10.62 1.53 0.72
CA ALA A 70 9.33 1.02 0.26
C ALA A 70 8.80 -0.10 1.15
N LYS A 71 9.67 -1.02 1.59
CA LYS A 71 9.29 -2.08 2.55
C LYS A 71 8.85 -1.51 3.90
N VAL A 72 9.59 -0.56 4.45
CA VAL A 72 9.26 0.06 5.75
C VAL A 72 7.93 0.81 5.67
N LEU A 73 7.69 1.56 4.60
CA LEU A 73 6.42 2.28 4.39
C LEU A 73 5.24 1.34 4.17
N ALA A 74 5.47 0.17 3.57
CA ALA A 74 4.42 -0.83 3.36
C ALA A 74 4.06 -1.61 4.63
N LEU A 75 4.96 -1.71 5.63
CA LEU A 75 4.74 -2.49 6.85
C LEU A 75 3.45 -2.10 7.59
N PRO A 76 3.19 -0.83 7.95
CA PRO A 76 1.96 -0.45 8.67
C PRO A 76 0.69 -0.91 7.95
N PHE A 77 0.68 -0.81 6.62
CA PHE A 77 -0.45 -1.25 5.80
C PHE A 77 -0.67 -2.76 5.89
N PHE A 78 0.40 -3.57 5.80
CA PHE A 78 0.30 -5.02 5.99
C PHE A 78 -0.22 -5.40 7.37
N TRP A 79 0.20 -4.70 8.42
CA TRP A 79 -0.27 -4.94 9.78
C TRP A 79 -1.76 -4.63 9.93
N ILE A 80 -2.24 -3.52 9.35
CA ILE A 80 -3.68 -3.17 9.35
C ILE A 80 -4.50 -4.23 8.63
N LEU A 81 -4.10 -4.61 7.40
CA LEU A 81 -4.81 -5.63 6.63
C LEU A 81 -4.85 -6.98 7.37
N ASN A 82 -3.73 -7.38 7.96
CA ASN A 82 -3.63 -8.61 8.72
C ASN A 82 -4.52 -8.57 9.98
N GLY A 83 -4.53 -7.43 10.68
CA GLY A 83 -5.44 -7.16 11.80
C GLY A 83 -6.91 -7.27 11.41
N ILE A 84 -7.31 -6.66 10.29
CA ILE A 84 -8.67 -6.77 9.73
C ILE A 84 -9.00 -8.24 9.43
N GLY A 85 -8.07 -8.98 8.82
CA GLY A 85 -8.25 -10.41 8.54
C GLY A 85 -8.49 -11.24 9.80
N TYR A 86 -7.80 -10.93 10.90
CA TYR A 86 -8.04 -11.58 12.19
C TYR A 86 -9.39 -11.19 12.80
N LEU A 87 -9.75 -9.90 12.79
CA LEU A 87 -11.05 -9.45 13.28
C LEU A 87 -12.20 -10.12 12.51
N ALA A 88 -12.12 -10.14 11.19
CA ALA A 88 -13.08 -10.84 10.34
C ALA A 88 -13.14 -12.34 10.66
N SER A 89 -11.99 -12.97 10.92
CA SER A 89 -11.94 -14.39 11.34
C SER A 89 -12.63 -14.63 12.67
N ILE A 90 -12.44 -13.76 13.66
CA ILE A 90 -13.12 -13.87 14.96
C ILE A 90 -14.64 -13.74 14.79
N VAL A 91 -15.08 -12.78 13.98
CA VAL A 91 -16.51 -12.58 13.67
C VAL A 91 -17.08 -13.83 12.98
N ALA A 92 -16.38 -14.38 11.99
CA ALA A 92 -16.82 -15.57 11.27
C ALA A 92 -16.90 -16.83 12.17
N ILE A 93 -15.92 -17.01 13.07
CA ILE A 93 -15.94 -18.11 14.06
C ILE A 93 -17.16 -17.98 14.98
N ARG A 94 -17.47 -16.77 15.44
CA ARG A 94 -18.66 -16.52 16.28
C ARG A 94 -19.98 -16.80 15.54
N GLN A 95 -19.99 -16.68 14.21
CA GLN A 95 -21.15 -17.00 13.37
C GLN A 95 -21.26 -18.50 13.01
N GLY A 96 -20.33 -19.34 13.47
CA GLY A 96 -20.34 -20.79 13.23
C GLY A 96 -19.49 -21.25 12.03
N PHE A 97 -18.85 -20.34 11.29
CA PHE A 97 -18.00 -20.65 10.13
C PHE A 97 -16.57 -21.09 10.50
N THR A 98 -16.38 -21.69 11.68
CA THR A 98 -15.06 -22.08 12.19
C THR A 98 -14.33 -23.03 11.24
N ARG A 99 -15.04 -23.99 10.64
CA ARG A 99 -14.45 -24.95 9.69
C ARG A 99 -13.99 -24.27 8.41
N ASP A 100 -14.75 -23.31 7.91
CA ASP A 100 -14.37 -22.56 6.71
C ASP A 100 -13.13 -21.71 6.97
N VAL A 101 -13.10 -20.96 8.09
CA VAL A 101 -11.93 -20.17 8.49
C VAL A 101 -10.68 -21.05 8.63
N LEU A 102 -10.82 -22.25 9.20
CA LEU A 102 -9.72 -23.20 9.34
C LEU A 102 -9.25 -23.72 7.98
N ASN A 103 -10.19 -24.13 7.12
CA ASN A 103 -9.91 -24.66 5.79
C ASN A 103 -9.19 -23.63 4.92
N TYR A 104 -9.62 -22.37 4.92
CA TYR A 104 -8.93 -21.30 4.19
C TYR A 104 -7.49 -21.07 4.69
N ARG A 105 -7.28 -21.12 6.00
CA ARG A 105 -5.93 -20.97 6.58
C ARG A 105 -5.03 -22.16 6.23
N ILE A 106 -5.55 -23.37 6.33
CA ILE A 106 -4.83 -24.60 5.97
C ILE A 106 -4.46 -24.56 4.49
N LEU A 107 -5.41 -24.24 3.61
CA LEU A 107 -5.16 -24.12 2.17
C LEU A 107 -4.06 -23.11 1.86
N THR A 108 -4.10 -21.94 2.50
CA THR A 108 -3.09 -20.89 2.33
C THR A 108 -1.71 -21.38 2.77
N ILE A 109 -1.61 -22.04 3.93
CA ILE A 109 -0.33 -22.58 4.44
C ILE A 109 0.20 -23.66 3.50
N VAL A 110 -0.64 -24.59 3.07
CA VAL A 110 -0.26 -25.67 2.15
C VAL A 110 0.25 -25.10 0.83
N LEU A 111 -0.44 -24.09 0.27
CA LEU A 111 -0.01 -23.41 -0.95
C LEU A 111 1.34 -22.72 -0.77
N LEU A 112 1.52 -21.94 0.31
CA LEU A 112 2.76 -21.21 0.56
C LEU A 112 3.94 -22.18 0.77
N VAL A 113 3.75 -23.26 1.51
CA VAL A 113 4.76 -24.29 1.71
C VAL A 113 5.08 -24.99 0.40
N GLY A 114 4.05 -25.38 -0.37
CA GLY A 114 4.22 -26.04 -1.66
C GLY A 114 4.98 -25.20 -2.68
N VAL A 115 4.62 -23.93 -2.84
CA VAL A 115 5.32 -22.98 -3.72
C VAL A 115 6.75 -22.77 -3.24
N THR A 116 6.98 -22.65 -1.94
CA THR A 116 8.32 -22.49 -1.36
C THR A 116 9.21 -23.70 -1.66
N ILE A 117 8.71 -24.91 -1.41
CA ILE A 117 9.44 -26.16 -1.70
C ILE A 117 9.70 -26.28 -3.20
N GLY A 118 8.68 -26.04 -4.03
CA GLY A 118 8.82 -26.09 -5.49
C GLY A 118 9.87 -25.11 -6.02
N TYR A 119 9.90 -23.88 -5.48
CA TYR A 119 10.92 -22.89 -5.81
C TYR A 119 12.33 -23.34 -5.41
N ILE A 120 12.49 -23.88 -4.21
CA ILE A 120 13.79 -24.39 -3.73
C ILE A 120 14.27 -25.54 -4.63
N LEU A 121 13.42 -26.55 -4.86
CA LEU A 121 13.76 -27.71 -5.68
C LEU A 121 14.06 -27.31 -7.12
N GLY A 122 13.25 -26.45 -7.73
CA GLY A 122 13.45 -25.97 -9.10
C GLY A 122 14.68 -25.09 -9.30
N LYS A 123 15.33 -24.63 -8.22
CA LYS A 123 16.61 -23.91 -8.27
C LYS A 123 17.82 -24.83 -8.04
N LEU A 124 17.59 -26.01 -7.43
CA LEU A 124 18.63 -27.00 -7.13
C LEU A 124 18.86 -27.98 -8.29
N ILE A 125 17.82 -28.23 -9.09
CA ILE A 125 17.86 -29.00 -10.34
C ILE A 125 18.22 -28.06 -11.49
#